data_AF-A0A6I1ZAV7-F1
#
_entry.id   AF-A0A6I1ZAV7-F1
#
_cell.length_a   1.000
_cell.length_b   1.000
_cell.length_c   1.000
_cell.angle_alpha   90.00
_cell.angle_beta   90.00
_cell.angle_gamma   90.00
#
_symmetry.space_group_name_H-M   'P 1'
#
loop_
_entity.id
_entity.type
_entity.pdbx_description
1 polymer ?
#
loop_
_entity_poly.entity_id
_entity_poly.type
_entity_poly.pdbx_seq_one_letter_code
_entity_poly.pdbx_strand_id
1 'polypeptide(L)'
;KALGEIKQAIDDNPHDIAALIIEPIQGEGGDNHIRPEFAVSLRQICDEEEIILIYDEVQTGVGITGAFWCHEHFGEDARPDIIAFGKKSQVCGILAGQRLDEVENNVFHESNRINSTFGGSLVDMVRFNLILQVIRDENLVERARIQGQYLLEKLAALAEEFPGYVSNVRGKGLFAAFDLPSGTERDAVLSAIYDNGAIVIGCGDRTVRFRPHLTITREEIDLAYDLLAKSVRSCLA
;
A
#
# COMPACT_ATOMS: atom_id res chain seq x y z
N LYS A 1 15.20 14.07 -9.99
CA LYS A 1 15.22 14.91 -8.78
C LYS A 1 15.41 14.04 -7.53
N ALA A 2 14.42 13.24 -7.10
CA ALA A 2 14.52 12.38 -5.92
C ALA A 2 15.80 11.52 -5.83
N LEU A 3 16.17 10.78 -6.89
CA LEU A 3 17.42 9.99 -6.89
C LEU A 3 18.67 10.83 -6.67
N GLY A 4 18.72 12.07 -7.18
CA GLY A 4 19.85 12.97 -6.97
C GLY A 4 19.90 13.50 -5.54
N GLU A 5 18.74 13.78 -4.93
CA GLU A 5 18.64 14.20 -3.53
C GLU A 5 19.03 13.06 -2.57
N ILE A 6 18.67 11.82 -2.89
CA ILE A 6 19.10 10.63 -2.14
C ILE A 6 20.62 10.48 -2.20
N LYS A 7 21.21 10.56 -3.39
CA LYS A 7 22.68 10.47 -3.55
C LYS A 7 23.39 11.59 -2.81
N GLN A 8 22.90 12.83 -2.91
CA GLN A 8 23.47 13.95 -2.16
C GLN A 8 23.40 13.72 -0.64
N ALA A 9 22.29 13.18 -0.12
CA ALA A 9 22.18 12.88 1.30
C ALA A 9 23.18 11.80 1.76
N ILE A 10 23.47 10.82 0.91
CA ILE A 10 24.51 9.80 1.16
C ILE A 10 25.91 10.45 1.13
N ASP A 11 26.19 11.27 0.13
CA ASP A 11 27.47 12.00 -0.01
C ASP A 11 27.73 12.93 1.19
N ASP A 12 26.68 13.58 1.70
CA ASP A 12 26.75 14.48 2.85
C ASP A 12 26.94 13.74 4.19
N ASN A 13 26.64 12.43 4.23
CA ASN A 13 26.66 11.59 5.45
C ASN A 13 27.37 10.24 5.18
N PRO A 14 28.66 10.26 4.79
CA PRO A 14 29.35 9.06 4.33
C PRO A 14 29.41 8.00 5.45
N HIS A 15 28.93 6.80 5.14
CA HIS A 15 28.88 5.64 6.06
C HIS A 15 28.00 5.82 7.32
N ASP A 16 27.14 6.84 7.38
CA ASP A 16 26.26 7.11 8.53
C ASP A 16 24.78 6.76 8.26
N ILE A 17 24.44 6.36 7.03
CA ILE A 17 23.09 5.93 6.65
C ILE A 17 23.00 4.40 6.69
N ALA A 18 22.24 3.86 7.64
CA ALA A 18 22.10 2.41 7.81
C ALA A 18 21.03 1.78 6.90
N ALA A 19 19.95 2.51 6.60
CA ALA A 19 18.83 1.97 5.85
C ALA A 19 18.07 3.05 5.05
N LEU A 20 17.48 2.62 3.93
CA LEU A 20 16.48 3.36 3.18
C LEU A 20 15.12 2.67 3.36
N ILE A 21 14.13 3.39 3.88
CA ILE A 21 12.78 2.88 4.13
C ILE A 21 11.79 3.57 3.20
N ILE A 22 10.93 2.80 2.53
CA ILE A 22 9.92 3.33 1.62
C ILE A 22 8.65 2.46 1.58
N GLU A 23 7.48 3.08 1.48
CA GLU A 23 6.24 2.38 1.14
C GLU A 23 6.20 2.10 -0.38
N PRO A 24 5.91 0.87 -0.84
CA PRO A 24 5.73 0.58 -2.27
C PRO A 24 4.66 1.46 -2.95
N ILE A 25 3.62 1.81 -2.18
CA ILE A 25 2.62 2.83 -2.52
C ILE A 25 2.36 3.60 -1.23
N GLN A 26 2.63 4.91 -1.21
CA GLN A 26 2.39 5.72 0.00
C GLN A 26 0.89 5.81 0.28
N GLY A 27 0.42 5.17 1.34
CA GLY A 27 -1.02 5.08 1.61
C GLY A 27 -1.62 6.36 2.17
N GLU A 28 -1.13 6.81 3.33
CA GLU A 28 -1.68 8.01 4.00
C GLU A 28 -1.35 9.30 3.23
N GLY A 29 -0.19 9.33 2.55
CA GLY A 29 0.29 10.47 1.78
C GLY A 29 -0.48 10.78 0.50
N GLY A 30 -1.51 9.99 0.16
CA GLY A 30 -2.35 10.21 -1.01
C GLY A 30 -2.28 9.11 -2.06
N ASP A 31 -2.12 7.84 -1.69
CA ASP A 31 -1.99 6.72 -2.64
C ASP A 31 -0.96 7.02 -3.76
N ASN A 32 0.25 7.46 -3.39
CA ASN A 32 1.30 7.83 -4.34
C ASN A 32 2.06 6.57 -4.79
N HIS A 33 1.96 6.23 -6.07
CA HIS A 33 2.62 5.06 -6.64
C HIS A 33 4.05 5.41 -7.10
N ILE A 34 5.01 4.54 -6.78
CA ILE A 34 6.32 4.58 -7.41
C ILE A 34 6.35 3.70 -8.67
N ARG A 35 7.22 4.04 -9.61
CA ARG A 35 7.45 3.23 -10.81
C ARG A 35 8.49 2.14 -10.51
N PRO A 36 8.40 0.96 -11.16
CA PRO A 36 9.40 -0.10 -10.99
C PRO A 36 10.84 0.36 -11.20
N GLU A 37 11.11 1.24 -12.17
CA GLU A 37 12.47 1.72 -12.46
C GLU A 37 13.04 2.55 -11.31
N PHE A 38 12.19 3.25 -10.55
CA PHE A 38 12.63 3.96 -9.36
C PHE A 38 12.99 2.96 -8.25
N ALA A 39 12.18 1.93 -8.02
CA ALA A 39 12.45 0.89 -7.04
C ALA A 39 13.77 0.13 -7.34
N VAL A 40 14.01 -0.22 -8.61
CA VAL A 40 15.29 -0.81 -9.06
C VAL A 40 16.46 0.14 -8.83
N SER A 41 16.29 1.43 -9.11
CA SER A 41 17.34 2.44 -8.85
C SER A 41 17.66 2.56 -7.35
N LEU A 42 16.65 2.47 -6.48
CA LEU A 42 16.86 2.47 -5.03
C LEU A 42 17.63 1.24 -4.57
N ARG A 43 17.28 0.05 -5.09
CA ARG A 43 18.00 -1.20 -4.80
C ARG A 43 19.47 -1.07 -5.17
N GLN A 44 19.78 -0.60 -6.38
CA GLN A 44 21.15 -0.40 -6.85
C GLN A 44 21.94 0.55 -5.94
N ILE A 45 21.37 1.70 -5.58
CA ILE A 45 22.00 2.64 -4.65
C ILE A 45 22.28 1.97 -3.29
N CYS A 46 21.31 1.20 -2.78
CA CYS A 46 21.45 0.52 -1.49
C CYS A 46 22.53 -0.58 -1.51
N ASP A 47 22.75 -1.21 -2.67
CA ASP A 47 23.83 -2.19 -2.83
C ASP A 47 25.19 -1.50 -2.97
N GLU A 48 25.28 -0.45 -3.78
CA GLU A 48 26.52 0.32 -3.99
C GLU A 48 27.05 0.97 -2.69
N GLU A 49 26.14 1.44 -1.85
CA GLU A 49 26.46 2.26 -0.66
C GLU A 49 26.41 1.47 0.67
N GLU A 50 26.24 0.15 0.59
CA GLU A 50 26.10 -0.73 1.76
C GLU A 50 24.94 -0.38 2.71
N ILE A 51 23.79 0.03 2.14
CA ILE A 51 22.58 0.45 2.86
C ILE A 51 21.51 -0.64 2.80
N ILE A 52 20.80 -0.90 3.90
CA ILE A 52 19.67 -1.84 3.94
C ILE A 52 18.42 -1.22 3.29
N LEU A 53 17.83 -1.88 2.31
CA LEU A 53 16.55 -1.48 1.70
C LEU A 53 15.37 -2.13 2.44
N ILE A 54 14.47 -1.29 2.94
CA ILE A 54 13.28 -1.73 3.67
C ILE A 54 12.01 -1.27 2.95
N TYR A 55 11.10 -2.20 2.70
CA TYR A 55 9.73 -1.87 2.29
C TYR A 55 8.77 -1.92 3.48
N ASP A 56 8.09 -0.80 3.72
CA ASP A 56 6.94 -0.75 4.62
C ASP A 56 5.69 -1.23 3.87
N GLU A 57 5.35 -2.49 4.08
CA GLU A 57 4.19 -3.17 3.50
C GLU A 57 3.04 -3.30 4.51
N VAL A 58 3.06 -2.52 5.60
CA VAL A 58 2.00 -2.55 6.62
C VAL A 58 0.63 -2.29 5.99
N GLN A 59 0.54 -1.38 5.01
CA GLN A 59 -0.72 -1.09 4.30
C GLN A 59 -0.92 -1.88 3.00
N THR A 60 0.15 -2.03 2.23
CA THR A 60 0.14 -2.56 0.86
C THR A 60 0.24 -4.08 0.79
N GLY A 61 0.70 -4.73 1.85
CA GLY A 61 0.86 -6.18 1.92
C GLY A 61 -0.44 -6.95 2.12
N VAL A 62 -0.27 -8.27 2.17
CA VAL A 62 -1.32 -9.28 2.38
C VAL A 62 -2.41 -9.19 1.29
N GLY A 63 -1.99 -9.20 0.02
CA GLY A 63 -2.86 -9.51 -1.11
C GLY A 63 -3.63 -8.35 -1.73
N ILE A 64 -3.75 -7.19 -1.07
CA ILE A 64 -4.67 -6.13 -1.52
C ILE A 64 -4.34 -5.56 -2.91
N THR A 65 -3.07 -5.61 -3.30
CA THR A 65 -2.61 -5.07 -4.59
C THR A 65 -2.70 -6.07 -5.74
N GLY A 66 -3.26 -7.27 -5.49
CA GLY A 66 -3.28 -8.38 -6.45
C GLY A 66 -1.97 -9.15 -6.55
N ALA A 67 -1.02 -8.87 -5.65
CA ALA A 67 0.15 -9.68 -5.33
C ALA A 67 0.20 -9.85 -3.79
N PHE A 68 0.88 -10.88 -3.27
CA PHE A 68 0.82 -11.10 -1.81
C PHE A 68 1.55 -9.98 -1.07
N TRP A 69 2.72 -9.58 -1.58
CA TRP A 69 3.41 -8.36 -1.22
C TRP A 69 3.43 -7.39 -2.40
N CYS A 70 3.25 -6.09 -2.17
CA CYS A 70 3.19 -5.11 -3.24
C CYS A 70 4.51 -4.97 -3.99
N HIS A 71 5.65 -5.17 -3.34
CA HIS A 71 6.94 -5.07 -4.02
C HIS A 71 7.17 -6.13 -5.08
N GLU A 72 6.43 -7.25 -5.05
CA GLU A 72 6.48 -8.28 -6.10
C GLU A 72 6.13 -7.69 -7.48
N HIS A 73 5.38 -6.58 -7.53
CA HIS A 73 5.09 -5.83 -8.75
C HIS A 73 6.32 -5.13 -9.36
N PHE A 74 7.41 -4.98 -8.62
CA PHE A 74 8.63 -4.32 -9.08
C PHE A 74 9.68 -5.29 -9.64
N GLY A 75 9.50 -6.60 -9.43
CA GLY A 75 10.43 -7.64 -9.87
C GLY A 75 11.61 -7.88 -8.92
N GLU A 76 12.40 -8.92 -9.21
CA GLU A 76 13.53 -9.35 -8.36
C GLU A 76 14.63 -8.29 -8.24
N ASP A 77 14.84 -7.48 -9.29
CA ASP A 77 15.84 -6.40 -9.31
C ASP A 77 15.51 -5.24 -8.34
N ALA A 78 14.36 -5.30 -7.68
CA ALA A 78 13.91 -4.32 -6.69
C ALA A 78 13.58 -4.97 -5.32
N ARG A 79 14.07 -6.20 -5.09
CA ARG A 79 13.79 -6.97 -3.86
C ARG A 79 14.38 -6.30 -2.61
N PRO A 80 13.59 -6.11 -1.54
CA PRO A 80 14.08 -5.49 -0.31
C PRO A 80 14.90 -6.49 0.52
N ASP A 81 15.71 -5.94 1.42
CA ASP A 81 16.40 -6.71 2.46
C ASP A 81 15.46 -7.02 3.63
N ILE A 82 14.54 -6.09 3.93
CA ILE A 82 13.54 -6.25 5.00
C ILE A 82 12.16 -5.81 4.51
N ILE A 83 11.12 -6.53 4.92
CA ILE A 83 9.72 -6.10 4.80
C ILE A 83 9.15 -5.90 6.18
N ALA A 84 8.58 -4.73 6.45
CA ALA A 84 7.72 -4.51 7.62
C ALA A 84 6.26 -4.79 7.26
N PHE A 85 5.53 -5.51 8.11
CA PHE A 85 4.14 -5.89 7.87
C PHE A 85 3.25 -5.71 9.10
N GLY A 86 1.95 -5.54 8.86
CA GLY A 86 0.95 -5.28 9.91
C GLY A 86 -0.46 -5.20 9.34
N LYS A 87 -1.35 -4.51 10.07
CA LYS A 87 -2.77 -4.29 9.72
C LYS A 87 -3.50 -5.60 9.39
N LYS A 88 -3.54 -6.00 8.11
CA LYS A 88 -4.24 -7.21 7.64
C LYS A 88 -3.70 -8.48 8.29
N SER A 89 -2.39 -8.51 8.57
CA SER A 89 -1.73 -9.63 9.22
C SER A 89 -2.11 -9.82 10.69
N GLN A 90 -2.89 -8.91 11.28
CA GLN A 90 -3.30 -8.90 12.69
C GLN A 90 -2.09 -8.70 13.64
N VAL A 91 -1.17 -9.66 13.69
CA VAL A 91 0.16 -9.50 14.28
C VAL A 91 1.06 -8.70 13.34
N CYS A 92 1.86 -7.80 13.89
CA CYS A 92 2.84 -7.01 13.13
C CYS A 92 4.23 -7.63 13.28
N GLY A 93 5.13 -7.31 12.35
CA GLY A 93 6.50 -7.82 12.41
C GLY A 93 7.33 -7.42 11.21
N ILE A 94 8.47 -8.07 11.08
CA ILE A 94 9.39 -7.92 9.95
C ILE A 94 9.75 -9.29 9.38
N LEU A 95 9.97 -9.35 8.07
CA LEU A 95 10.64 -10.45 7.39
C LEU A 95 12.00 -9.93 6.92
N ALA A 96 13.09 -10.63 7.25
CA ALA A 96 14.44 -10.26 6.87
C ALA A 96 15.03 -11.27 5.89
N GLY A 97 15.75 -10.76 4.88
CA GLY A 97 16.45 -11.52 3.86
C GLY A 97 17.90 -11.84 4.23
N GLN A 98 18.58 -12.53 3.30
CA GLN A 98 19.91 -13.11 3.53
C GLN A 98 21.05 -12.09 3.63
N ARG A 99 20.88 -10.86 3.11
CA ARG A 99 21.92 -9.82 3.20
C ARG A 99 22.30 -9.52 4.65
N LEU A 100 21.34 -9.64 5.58
CA LEU A 100 21.63 -9.44 7.01
C LEU A 100 22.56 -10.52 7.59
N ASP A 101 22.58 -11.71 7.00
CA ASP A 101 23.46 -12.81 7.42
C ASP A 101 24.93 -12.58 7.03
N GLU A 102 25.24 -11.54 6.23
CA GLU A 102 26.61 -11.09 6.00
C GLU A 102 27.26 -10.54 7.28
N VAL A 103 26.44 -10.12 8.24
CA VAL A 103 26.87 -9.75 9.60
C VAL A 103 26.62 -10.94 10.52
N GLU A 104 27.69 -11.66 10.90
CA GLU A 104 27.66 -12.90 11.68
C GLU A 104 26.75 -12.82 12.93
N ASN A 105 26.85 -11.71 13.67
CA ASN A 105 26.13 -11.48 14.91
C ASN A 105 25.01 -10.43 14.74
N ASN A 106 24.25 -10.50 13.64
CA ASN A 106 23.11 -9.61 13.45
C ASN A 106 22.02 -9.83 14.52
N VAL A 107 21.07 -8.89 14.59
CA VAL A 107 20.03 -8.84 15.62
C VAL A 107 19.09 -10.06 15.68
N PHE A 108 19.08 -10.91 14.65
CA PHE A 108 18.31 -12.16 14.62
C PHE A 108 19.10 -13.37 15.16
N HIS A 109 20.42 -13.27 15.23
CA HIS A 109 21.31 -14.31 15.79
C HIS A 109 21.78 -13.96 17.21
N GLU A 110 21.87 -12.68 17.56
CA GLU A 110 22.19 -12.22 18.91
C GLU A 110 20.97 -12.13 19.83
N SER A 111 21.03 -12.86 20.96
CA SER A 111 19.96 -12.89 21.95
C SER A 111 19.67 -11.51 22.57
N ASN A 112 18.39 -11.25 22.86
CA ASN A 112 17.90 -10.04 23.52
C ASN A 112 18.12 -8.71 22.77
N ARG A 113 18.48 -8.73 21.49
CA ARG A 113 18.57 -7.51 20.66
C ARG A 113 17.20 -6.98 20.23
N ILE A 114 16.24 -7.87 19.97
CA ILE A 114 14.83 -7.54 19.67
C ILE A 114 13.95 -8.32 20.63
N ASN A 115 13.10 -7.64 21.41
CA ASN A 115 12.17 -8.31 22.32
C ASN A 115 10.95 -7.44 22.66
N SER A 116 9.87 -8.08 23.10
CA SER A 116 8.73 -7.43 23.75
C SER A 116 8.07 -8.41 24.73
N THR A 117 7.32 -7.93 25.73
CA THR A 117 6.70 -8.78 26.75
C THR A 117 5.81 -9.90 26.17
N PHE A 118 5.07 -9.61 25.10
CA PHE A 118 4.12 -10.55 24.51
C PHE A 118 4.60 -11.20 23.22
N GLY A 119 5.57 -10.61 22.51
CA GLY A 119 6.03 -11.17 21.23
C GLY A 119 4.95 -11.21 20.13
N GLY A 120 3.93 -10.36 20.24
CA GLY A 120 2.71 -10.42 19.43
C GLY A 120 1.56 -11.14 20.14
N SER A 121 0.32 -10.83 19.74
CA SER A 121 -0.87 -11.44 20.34
C SER A 121 -1.08 -12.85 19.80
N LEU A 122 -1.11 -13.85 20.70
CA LEU A 122 -1.39 -15.25 20.31
C LEU A 122 -2.75 -15.41 19.61
N VAL A 123 -3.75 -14.67 20.06
CA VAL A 123 -5.09 -14.67 19.44
C VAL A 123 -5.02 -14.14 18.00
N ASP A 124 -4.17 -13.15 17.75
CA ASP A 124 -3.98 -12.57 16.43
C ASP A 124 -3.20 -13.51 15.51
N MET A 125 -2.20 -14.22 16.05
CA MET A 125 -1.47 -15.25 15.31
C MET A 125 -2.39 -16.39 14.84
N VAL A 126 -3.25 -16.90 15.73
CA VAL A 126 -4.22 -17.95 15.38
C VAL A 126 -5.21 -17.45 14.32
N ARG A 127 -5.74 -16.24 14.49
CA ARG A 127 -6.66 -15.62 13.53
C ARG A 127 -6.00 -15.41 12.18
N PHE A 128 -4.78 -14.89 12.14
CA PHE A 128 -4.08 -14.64 10.89
C PHE A 128 -3.74 -15.94 10.16
N ASN A 129 -3.34 -16.99 10.87
CA ASN A 129 -3.13 -18.30 10.27
C ASN A 129 -4.39 -18.82 9.55
N LEU A 130 -5.58 -18.68 10.15
CA LEU A 130 -6.84 -19.05 9.50
C LEU A 130 -7.16 -18.15 8.30
N ILE A 131 -6.92 -16.83 8.41
CA ILE A 131 -7.08 -15.91 7.29
C ILE A 131 -6.16 -16.30 6.12
N LEU A 132 -4.91 -16.68 6.37
CA LEU A 132 -3.97 -17.12 5.34
C LEU A 132 -4.44 -18.40 4.63
N GLN A 133 -5.04 -19.34 5.38
CA GLN A 133 -5.65 -20.54 4.78
C GLN A 133 -6.78 -20.15 3.82
N VAL A 134 -7.68 -19.25 4.24
CA VAL A 134 -8.77 -18.76 3.37
C VAL A 134 -8.23 -18.02 2.15
N ILE A 135 -7.23 -17.14 2.32
CA ILE A 135 -6.58 -16.43 1.21
C ILE A 135 -6.04 -17.39 0.16
N ARG A 136 -5.39 -18.48 0.61
CA ARG A 136 -4.86 -19.53 -0.27
C ARG A 136 -5.98 -20.35 -0.92
N ASP A 137 -6.88 -20.89 -0.13
CA ASP A 137 -7.88 -21.89 -0.56
C ASP A 137 -8.94 -21.27 -1.50
N GLU A 138 -9.27 -19.99 -1.30
CA GLU A 138 -10.20 -19.24 -2.16
C GLU A 138 -9.50 -18.36 -3.22
N ASN A 139 -8.17 -18.45 -3.33
CA ASN A 139 -7.35 -17.68 -4.27
C ASN A 139 -7.62 -16.16 -4.23
N LEU A 140 -7.68 -15.60 -3.02
CA LEU A 140 -8.15 -14.22 -2.80
C LEU A 140 -7.20 -13.14 -3.34
N VAL A 141 -5.91 -13.45 -3.51
CA VAL A 141 -4.94 -12.52 -4.12
C VAL A 141 -5.27 -12.32 -5.61
N GLU A 142 -5.53 -13.41 -6.34
CA GLU A 142 -5.95 -13.33 -7.74
C GLU A 142 -7.33 -12.69 -7.87
N ARG A 143 -8.24 -12.98 -6.94
CA ARG A 143 -9.53 -12.27 -6.88
C ARG A 143 -9.35 -10.77 -6.70
N ALA A 144 -8.46 -10.32 -5.82
CA ALA A 144 -8.16 -8.91 -5.63
C ALA A 144 -7.56 -8.27 -6.89
N ARG A 145 -6.75 -9.00 -7.66
CA ARG A 145 -6.26 -8.56 -8.98
C ARG A 145 -7.42 -8.34 -9.96
N ILE A 146 -8.31 -9.32 -10.10
CA ILE A 146 -9.45 -9.29 -11.03
C ILE A 146 -10.48 -8.21 -10.63
N GLN A 147 -10.89 -8.18 -9.36
CA GLN A 147 -11.87 -7.20 -8.86
C GLN A 147 -11.28 -5.80 -8.79
N GLY A 148 -9.98 -5.68 -8.52
CA GLY A 148 -9.26 -4.43 -8.59
C GLY A 148 -9.28 -3.78 -9.97
N GLN A 149 -9.08 -4.58 -11.02
CA GLN A 149 -9.22 -4.11 -12.40
C GLN A 149 -10.64 -3.56 -12.66
N TYR A 150 -11.67 -4.28 -12.21
CA TYR A 150 -13.06 -3.84 -12.35
C TYR A 150 -13.35 -2.55 -11.56
N LEU A 151 -12.82 -2.43 -10.34
CA LEU A 151 -12.92 -1.20 -9.55
C LEU A 151 -12.28 -0.02 -10.28
N LEU A 152 -11.09 -0.19 -10.86
CA LEU A 152 -10.42 0.88 -11.60
C LEU A 152 -11.19 1.30 -12.86
N GLU A 153 -11.81 0.36 -13.58
CA GLU A 153 -12.70 0.67 -14.70
C GLU A 153 -13.89 1.52 -14.26
N LYS A 154 -14.50 1.21 -13.11
CA LYS A 154 -15.60 2.01 -12.54
C LYS A 154 -15.15 3.40 -12.11
N LEU A 155 -13.99 3.52 -11.48
CA LEU A 155 -13.45 4.82 -11.10
C LEU A 155 -13.07 5.68 -12.33
N ALA A 156 -12.58 5.05 -13.41
CA ALA A 156 -12.33 5.73 -14.67
C ALA A 156 -13.63 6.25 -15.30
N ALA A 157 -14.70 5.44 -15.31
CA ALA A 157 -16.02 5.88 -15.76
C ALA A 157 -16.56 7.06 -14.92
N LEU A 158 -16.31 7.06 -13.61
CA LEU A 158 -16.66 8.18 -12.74
C LEU A 158 -15.92 9.47 -13.13
N ALA A 159 -14.63 9.37 -13.49
CA ALA A 159 -13.86 10.51 -13.97
C ALA A 159 -14.35 11.04 -15.32
N GLU A 160 -14.82 10.15 -16.21
CA GLU A 160 -15.45 10.53 -17.48
C GLU A 160 -16.81 11.20 -17.28
N GLU A 161 -17.59 10.77 -16.29
CA GLU A 161 -18.90 11.35 -15.96
C GLU A 161 -18.76 12.76 -15.33
N PHE A 162 -17.71 12.99 -14.53
CA PHE A 162 -17.47 14.24 -13.81
C PHE A 162 -16.13 14.91 -14.19
N PRO A 163 -15.95 15.31 -15.46
CA PRO A 163 -14.69 15.80 -15.97
C PRO A 163 -14.29 17.11 -15.28
N GLY A 164 -13.02 17.19 -14.87
CA GLY A 164 -12.47 18.35 -14.15
C GLY A 164 -12.77 18.38 -12.65
N TYR A 165 -13.65 17.52 -12.16
CA TYR A 165 -13.93 17.36 -10.73
C TYR A 165 -13.31 16.07 -10.19
N VAL A 166 -13.49 14.95 -10.87
CA VAL A 166 -12.83 13.67 -10.53
C VAL A 166 -11.64 13.50 -11.48
N SER A 167 -10.45 13.23 -10.94
CA SER A 167 -9.22 13.14 -11.73
C SER A 167 -8.20 12.16 -11.13
N ASN A 168 -7.11 11.88 -11.87
CA ASN A 168 -5.98 11.08 -11.39
C ASN A 168 -6.38 9.72 -10.80
N VAL A 169 -7.29 9.00 -11.47
CA VAL A 169 -7.67 7.64 -11.10
C VAL A 169 -6.44 6.75 -11.17
N ARG A 170 -6.14 6.05 -10.07
CA ARG A 170 -4.95 5.21 -9.95
C ARG A 170 -5.20 4.05 -9.00
N GLY A 171 -4.43 2.97 -9.17
CA GLY A 171 -4.42 1.87 -8.23
C GLY A 171 -3.68 0.63 -8.71
N LYS A 172 -3.54 -0.33 -7.81
CA LYS A 172 -3.10 -1.71 -8.07
C LYS A 172 -3.99 -2.64 -7.26
N GLY A 173 -4.58 -3.65 -7.91
CA GLY A 173 -5.58 -4.50 -7.27
C GLY A 173 -6.69 -3.66 -6.63
N LEU A 174 -7.08 -4.00 -5.41
CA LEU A 174 -8.10 -3.29 -4.64
C LEU A 174 -7.57 -2.05 -3.90
N PHE A 175 -6.29 -1.70 -4.08
CA PHE A 175 -5.69 -0.48 -3.55
C PHE A 175 -5.82 0.62 -4.61
N ALA A 176 -6.90 1.38 -4.56
CA ALA A 176 -7.25 2.37 -5.58
C ALA A 176 -7.65 3.71 -4.98
N ALA A 177 -7.55 4.77 -5.78
CA ALA A 177 -7.87 6.13 -5.40
C ALA A 177 -8.17 7.02 -6.61
N PHE A 178 -8.76 8.18 -6.34
CA PHE A 178 -8.86 9.31 -7.26
C PHE A 178 -8.72 10.63 -6.49
N ASP A 179 -8.45 11.70 -7.22
CA ASP A 179 -8.31 13.05 -6.67
C ASP A 179 -9.54 13.91 -7.00
N LEU A 180 -9.87 14.79 -6.06
CA LEU A 180 -10.81 15.90 -6.21
C LEU A 180 -10.05 17.24 -6.31
N PRO A 181 -10.71 18.38 -6.62
CA PRO A 181 -10.01 19.64 -6.87
C PRO A 181 -9.17 20.12 -5.67
N SER A 182 -9.72 20.01 -4.46
CA SER A 182 -9.02 20.32 -3.21
C SER A 182 -9.55 19.47 -2.04
N GLY A 183 -8.98 19.67 -0.84
CA GLY A 183 -9.45 19.06 0.39
C GLY A 183 -10.89 19.43 0.75
N THR A 184 -11.34 20.64 0.39
CA THR A 184 -12.72 21.07 0.65
C THR A 184 -13.73 20.24 -0.14
N GLU A 185 -13.51 20.06 -1.45
CA GLU A 185 -14.36 19.19 -2.27
C GLU A 185 -14.26 17.73 -1.81
N ARG A 186 -13.06 17.29 -1.42
CA ARG A 186 -12.83 15.95 -0.89
C ARG A 186 -13.68 15.68 0.34
N ASP A 187 -13.62 16.54 1.34
CA ASP A 187 -14.35 16.36 2.59
C ASP A 187 -15.87 16.45 2.38
N ALA A 188 -16.33 17.33 1.49
CA ALA A 188 -17.74 17.43 1.11
C ALA A 188 -18.26 16.14 0.45
N VAL A 189 -17.51 15.59 -0.51
CA VAL A 189 -17.86 14.32 -1.17
C VAL A 189 -17.84 13.17 -0.18
N LEU A 190 -16.86 13.09 0.73
CA LEU A 190 -16.84 12.06 1.78
C LEU A 190 -18.08 12.12 2.69
N SER A 191 -18.49 13.32 3.11
CA SER A 191 -19.71 13.50 3.90
C SER A 191 -20.94 13.02 3.14
N ALA A 192 -21.07 13.37 1.86
CA ALA A 192 -22.18 12.94 1.03
C ALA A 192 -22.19 11.41 0.82
N ILE A 193 -21.02 10.77 0.67
CA ILE A 193 -20.91 9.30 0.58
C ILE A 193 -21.39 8.64 1.88
N TYR A 194 -21.01 9.21 3.04
CA TYR A 194 -21.46 8.74 4.35
C TYR A 194 -22.98 8.84 4.50
N ASP A 195 -23.57 9.99 4.17
CA ASP A 195 -25.01 10.23 4.23
C ASP A 195 -25.79 9.31 3.27
N ASN A 196 -25.16 8.91 2.16
CA ASN A 196 -25.71 7.95 1.21
C ASN A 196 -25.49 6.47 1.62
N GLY A 197 -24.85 6.21 2.76
CA GLY A 197 -24.75 4.87 3.36
C GLY A 197 -23.49 4.07 3.04
N ALA A 198 -22.42 4.72 2.54
CA ALA A 198 -21.13 4.07 2.31
C ALA A 198 -20.00 4.75 3.11
N ILE A 199 -18.92 4.02 3.37
CA ILE A 199 -17.73 4.55 4.03
C ILE A 199 -16.55 4.37 3.10
N VAL A 200 -15.95 5.49 2.71
CA VAL A 200 -14.62 5.56 2.09
C VAL A 200 -13.80 6.59 2.85
N ILE A 201 -12.48 6.56 2.70
CA ILE A 201 -11.57 7.34 3.54
C ILE A 201 -10.80 8.31 2.64
N GLY A 202 -10.54 9.52 3.13
CA GLY A 202 -9.61 10.46 2.49
C GLY A 202 -8.14 10.11 2.76
N CYS A 203 -7.25 10.50 1.86
CA CYS A 203 -5.81 10.54 2.10
C CYS A 203 -5.20 11.75 1.41
N GLY A 204 -3.97 12.12 1.82
CA GLY A 204 -3.32 13.35 1.37
C GLY A 204 -4.24 14.58 1.45
N ASP A 205 -3.96 15.55 0.57
CA ASP A 205 -4.66 16.83 0.57
C ASP A 205 -6.04 16.76 -0.11
N ARG A 206 -6.22 15.88 -1.12
CA ARG A 206 -7.39 15.91 -2.01
C ARG A 206 -7.88 14.55 -2.50
N THR A 207 -7.32 13.46 -1.96
CA THR A 207 -7.54 12.11 -2.48
C THR A 207 -8.64 11.39 -1.70
N VAL A 208 -9.46 10.61 -2.42
CA VAL A 208 -10.38 9.61 -1.89
C VAL A 208 -9.83 8.23 -2.22
N ARG A 209 -9.73 7.35 -1.23
CA ARG A 209 -9.13 6.02 -1.37
C ARG A 209 -10.08 4.88 -1.01
N PHE A 210 -9.85 3.76 -1.68
CA PHE A 210 -10.63 2.54 -1.59
C PHE A 210 -9.78 1.44 -0.96
N ARG A 211 -10.34 0.78 0.06
CA ARG A 211 -9.75 -0.36 0.78
C ARG A 211 -10.78 -1.45 1.06
N PRO A 212 -11.46 -2.00 0.02
CA PRO A 212 -12.41 -3.07 0.23
C PRO A 212 -11.74 -4.36 0.72
N HIS A 213 -12.52 -5.28 1.26
CA HIS A 213 -12.05 -6.62 1.63
C HIS A 213 -11.74 -7.45 0.38
N LEU A 214 -10.83 -8.43 0.49
CA LEU A 214 -10.40 -9.27 -0.64
C LEU A 214 -11.53 -10.13 -1.23
N THR A 215 -12.61 -10.33 -0.46
CA THR A 215 -13.81 -11.07 -0.85
C THR A 215 -14.87 -10.20 -1.52
N ILE A 216 -14.58 -8.93 -1.83
CA ILE A 216 -15.56 -8.02 -2.46
C ILE A 216 -16.10 -8.61 -3.77
N THR A 217 -17.40 -8.42 -4.03
CA THR A 217 -18.06 -8.86 -5.26
C THR A 217 -18.20 -7.72 -6.27
N ARG A 218 -18.54 -8.05 -7.52
CA ARG A 218 -18.78 -7.02 -8.54
C ARG A 218 -20.01 -6.19 -8.21
N GLU A 219 -21.04 -6.82 -7.65
CA GLU A 219 -22.29 -6.17 -7.25
C GLU A 219 -22.04 -5.15 -6.12
N GLU A 220 -21.14 -5.46 -5.18
CA GLU A 220 -20.71 -4.50 -4.16
C GLU A 220 -19.93 -3.32 -4.75
N ILE A 221 -19.08 -3.57 -5.76
CA ILE A 221 -18.38 -2.51 -6.51
C ILE A 221 -19.37 -1.64 -7.30
N ASP A 222 -20.38 -2.25 -7.93
CA ASP A 222 -21.44 -1.54 -8.65
C ASP A 222 -22.24 -0.64 -7.70
N LEU A 223 -22.65 -1.18 -6.55
CA LEU A 223 -23.32 -0.40 -5.51
C LEU A 223 -22.45 0.77 -5.04
N ALA A 224 -21.15 0.55 -4.81
CA ALA A 224 -20.23 1.61 -4.44
C ALA A 224 -20.16 2.70 -5.52
N TYR A 225 -20.09 2.33 -6.81
CA TYR A 225 -20.11 3.28 -7.93
C TYR A 225 -21.36 4.16 -7.92
N ASP A 226 -22.55 3.55 -7.76
CA ASP A 226 -23.82 4.29 -7.77
C ASP A 226 -23.88 5.31 -6.62
N LEU A 227 -23.42 4.92 -5.43
CA LEU A 227 -23.36 5.80 -4.26
C LEU A 227 -22.34 6.92 -4.46
N LEU A 228 -21.18 6.64 -5.07
CA LEU A 228 -20.17 7.65 -5.41
C LEU A 228 -20.72 8.67 -6.41
N ALA A 229 -21.26 8.21 -7.54
CA ALA A 229 -21.79 9.09 -8.58
C ALA A 229 -22.93 9.96 -8.06
N LYS A 230 -23.82 9.40 -7.23
CA LYS A 230 -24.86 10.16 -6.54
C LYS A 230 -24.28 11.25 -5.63
N SER A 231 -23.25 10.91 -4.84
CA SER A 231 -22.62 11.82 -3.88
C SER A 231 -21.88 12.97 -4.58
N VAL A 232 -21.09 12.65 -5.61
CA VAL A 232 -20.40 13.68 -6.41
C VAL A 232 -21.41 14.62 -7.06
N ARG A 233 -22.49 14.09 -7.64
CA ARG A 233 -23.55 14.90 -8.25
C ARG A 233 -24.23 15.84 -7.25
N SER A 234 -24.46 15.40 -6.01
CA SER A 234 -25.04 16.26 -4.98
C SER A 234 -24.13 17.40 -4.53
N CYS A 235 -22.80 17.24 -4.62
CA CYS A 235 -21.85 18.31 -4.28
C CYS A 235 -21.69 19.35 -5.39
N LEU A 236 -22.13 19.04 -6.61
CA LEU A 236 -22.05 19.93 -7.78
C LEU A 236 -23.36 20.68 -8.07
N ALA A 237 -24.46 20.29 -7.42
CA ALA A 237 -25.78 20.91 -7.58
C ALA A 237 -25.94 22.14 -6.68
#